data_AF-A0A969RU51-F1
#
_entry.id   AF-A0A969RU51-F1
#
_cell.length_a   1.000
_cell.length_b   1.000
_cell.length_c   1.000
_cell.angle_alpha   90.00
_cell.angle_beta   90.00
_cell.angle_gamma   90.00
#
_symmetry.space_group_name_H-M   'P 1'
#
loop_
_entity.id
_entity.type
_entity.pdbx_description
1 polymer ?
#
loop_
_entity_poly.entity_id
_entity_poly.type
_entity_poly.pdbx_seq_one_letter_code
_entity_poly.pdbx_strand_id
1 'polypeptide(L)'
;MASKSSEPLRSPVECPANLEELVPLMLRDLPSYANRVSQRAYDDIRTTDTPGYILLAGRPEYEPIAIESREYTPTQADDTSQVFFTTLERQYIAGESVQLQHFHWLFLTQTSNGWRLVLMFSAIGGDSPDALSTPPQDSSQGVIAQAIRLWLRDCQAGSIEPPQN
;
A
#
# COMPACT_ATOMS: atom_id res chain seq x y z
N MET A 1 23.63 -39.01 -4.03
CA MET A 1 23.88 -37.69 -3.39
C MET A 1 22.52 -37.12 -3.02
N ALA A 2 22.14 -37.17 -1.74
CA ALA A 2 20.88 -36.60 -1.28
C ALA A 2 21.06 -35.08 -1.13
N SER A 3 20.27 -34.31 -1.87
CA SER A 3 20.21 -32.85 -1.75
C SER A 3 19.72 -32.51 -0.35
N LYS A 4 20.56 -31.89 0.48
CA LYS A 4 20.10 -31.28 1.74
C LYS A 4 19.13 -30.15 1.37
N SER A 5 17.86 -30.35 1.67
CA SER A 5 16.88 -29.28 1.70
C SER A 5 17.38 -28.20 2.66
N SER A 6 17.69 -27.02 2.13
CA SER A 6 18.06 -25.85 2.92
C SER A 6 16.84 -25.41 3.72
N GLU A 7 16.92 -25.53 5.05
CA GLU A 7 15.91 -25.00 5.95
C GLU A 7 15.89 -23.47 5.83
N PRO A 8 14.71 -22.84 5.64
CA PRO A 8 14.64 -21.40 5.47
C PRO A 8 15.11 -20.68 6.74
N LEU A 9 15.89 -19.61 6.58
CA LEU A 9 16.43 -18.82 7.70
C LEU A 9 15.35 -18.13 8.54
N ARG A 10 14.13 -18.01 8.03
CA ARG A 10 12.97 -17.47 8.72
C ARG A 10 11.83 -18.48 8.64
N SER A 11 11.12 -18.68 9.75
CA SER A 11 9.86 -19.41 9.75
C SER A 11 8.88 -18.69 8.83
N PRO A 12 8.22 -19.41 7.90
CA PRO A 12 7.24 -18.79 7.02
C PRO A 12 6.07 -18.27 7.85
N VAL A 13 5.67 -17.03 7.56
CA VAL A 13 4.48 -16.40 8.13
C VAL A 13 3.33 -16.69 7.20
N GLU A 14 2.21 -17.21 7.73
CA GLU A 14 1.01 -17.41 6.93
C GLU A 14 0.40 -16.06 6.57
N CYS A 15 0.08 -15.86 5.29
CA CYS A 15 -0.54 -14.63 4.83
C CYS A 15 -2.00 -14.56 5.31
N PRO A 16 -2.39 -13.55 6.11
CA PRO A 16 -3.73 -13.54 6.68
C PRO A 16 -4.83 -13.47 5.62
N ALA A 17 -5.85 -14.30 5.80
CA ALA A 17 -7.08 -14.23 5.00
C ALA A 17 -7.97 -13.08 5.47
N ASN A 18 -7.95 -12.75 6.76
CA ASN A 18 -8.71 -11.64 7.32
C ASN A 18 -8.04 -10.29 6.96
N LEU A 19 -8.83 -9.34 6.45
CA LEU A 19 -8.35 -8.02 6.05
C LEU A 19 -7.79 -7.21 7.23
N GLU A 20 -8.42 -7.27 8.40
CA GLU A 20 -8.00 -6.54 9.61
C GLU A 20 -6.71 -7.08 10.21
N GLU A 21 -6.33 -8.33 9.87
CA GLU A 21 -5.03 -8.92 10.22
C GLU A 21 -3.97 -8.63 9.15
N LEU A 22 -4.37 -8.62 7.88
CA LEU A 22 -3.49 -8.35 6.73
C LEU A 22 -2.98 -6.91 6.73
N VAL A 23 -3.88 -5.93 6.86
CA VAL A 23 -3.59 -4.52 6.65
C VAL A 23 -2.57 -3.96 7.65
N PRO A 24 -2.62 -4.26 8.96
CA PRO A 24 -1.60 -3.79 9.89
C PRO A 24 -0.18 -4.28 9.53
N LEU A 25 -0.04 -5.54 9.09
CA LEU A 25 1.25 -6.08 8.63
C LEU A 25 1.71 -5.38 7.34
N MET A 26 0.78 -5.16 6.41
CA MET A 26 1.06 -4.44 5.16
C MET A 26 1.57 -3.02 5.43
N LEU A 27 0.85 -2.25 6.26
CA LEU A 27 1.19 -0.86 6.53
C LEU A 27 2.51 -0.73 7.31
N ARG A 28 2.81 -1.67 8.21
CA ARG A 28 4.11 -1.74 8.88
C ARG A 28 5.27 -1.83 7.89
N ASP A 29 5.14 -2.70 6.89
CA ASP A 29 6.22 -2.99 5.92
C ASP A 29 6.21 -2.01 4.72
N LEU A 30 5.09 -1.32 4.48
CA LEU A 30 4.86 -0.52 3.30
C LEU A 30 5.94 0.55 3.06
N PRO A 31 6.43 1.32 4.06
CA PRO A 31 7.52 2.27 3.84
C PRO A 31 8.76 1.65 3.21
N SER A 32 9.18 0.47 3.69
CA SER A 32 10.34 -0.25 3.14
C SER A 32 10.11 -0.69 1.70
N TYR A 33 8.92 -1.22 1.38
CA TYR A 33 8.57 -1.64 0.02
C TYR A 33 8.47 -0.44 -0.93
N ALA A 34 7.82 0.64 -0.51
CA ALA A 34 7.65 1.87 -1.29
C ALA A 34 8.99 2.52 -1.60
N ASN A 35 9.86 2.70 -0.60
CA ASN A 35 11.18 3.28 -0.81
C ASN A 35 12.03 2.42 -1.76
N ARG A 36 11.94 1.08 -1.67
CA ARG A 36 12.62 0.18 -2.61
C ARG A 36 12.10 0.33 -4.05
N VAL A 37 10.79 0.51 -4.22
CA VAL A 37 10.19 0.76 -5.55
C VAL A 37 10.67 2.10 -6.09
N SER A 38 10.58 3.18 -5.31
CA SER A 38 11.03 4.51 -5.72
C SER A 38 12.50 4.51 -6.15
N GLN A 39 13.40 3.93 -5.35
CA GLN A 39 14.83 3.89 -5.66
C GLN A 39 15.11 3.19 -7.00
N ARG A 40 14.42 2.07 -7.27
CA ARG A 40 14.57 1.36 -8.57
C ARG A 40 14.06 2.17 -9.74
N ALA A 41 13.00 2.97 -9.56
CA ALA A 41 12.49 3.84 -10.61
C ALA A 41 13.44 5.02 -10.89
N TYR A 42 14.10 5.57 -9.85
CA TYR A 42 15.11 6.61 -9.99
C TYR A 42 16.39 6.12 -10.69
N ASP A 43 16.79 4.87 -10.47
CA ASP A 43 17.96 4.29 -11.14
C ASP A 43 17.75 4.15 -12.66
N ASP A 44 16.51 3.98 -13.11
CA ASP A 44 16.14 3.71 -14.52
C ASP A 44 15.94 5.01 -15.33
N ILE A 45 15.64 6.15 -14.67
CA ILE A 45 15.30 7.40 -15.34
C ILE A 45 15.95 8.58 -14.61
N ARG A 46 16.71 9.40 -15.35
CA ARG A 46 17.17 10.75 -14.92
C ARG A 46 15.97 11.70 -14.83
N THR A 47 14.99 11.40 -13.98
CA THR A 47 13.79 12.21 -13.81
C THR A 47 14.14 13.52 -13.10
N THR A 48 13.40 14.56 -13.47
CA THR A 48 13.37 15.86 -12.79
C THR A 48 12.53 15.83 -11.49
N ASP A 49 12.08 14.65 -11.07
CA ASP A 49 11.24 14.49 -9.88
C ASP A 49 12.07 14.56 -8.60
N THR A 50 11.52 15.22 -7.58
CA THR A 50 12.20 15.38 -6.31
C THR A 50 12.20 14.04 -5.57
N PRO A 51 13.38 13.52 -5.16
CA PRO A 51 13.45 12.27 -4.42
C PRO A 51 12.68 12.37 -3.10
N GLY A 52 11.64 11.54 -3.00
CA GLY A 52 10.78 11.40 -1.83
C GLY A 52 10.96 10.06 -1.13
N TYR A 53 10.77 10.05 0.19
CA TYR A 53 10.85 8.87 1.03
C TYR A 53 9.60 8.74 1.88
N ILE A 54 8.98 7.57 1.85
CA ILE A 54 7.88 7.23 2.74
C ILE A 54 8.46 6.93 4.11
N LEU A 55 8.01 7.68 5.11
CA LEU A 55 8.45 7.56 6.51
C LEU A 55 7.52 6.65 7.31
N LEU A 56 6.22 6.76 7.07
CA LEU A 56 5.18 6.09 7.85
C LEU A 56 4.00 5.73 6.95
N ALA A 57 3.34 4.63 7.28
CA ALA A 57 2.00 4.30 6.81
C ALA A 57 1.15 3.85 8.00
N GLY A 58 -0.14 4.19 8.02
CA GLY A 58 -0.99 3.85 9.16
C GLY A 58 -2.41 4.39 9.06
N ARG A 59 -3.08 4.41 10.22
CA ARG A 59 -4.48 4.84 10.40
C ARG A 59 -5.44 4.15 9.43
N PRO A 60 -5.45 2.80 9.38
CA PRO A 60 -6.40 2.09 8.54
C PRO A 60 -7.83 2.32 9.01
N GLU A 61 -8.73 2.51 8.05
CA GLU A 61 -10.18 2.53 8.23
C GLU A 61 -10.80 1.57 7.21
N TYR A 62 -11.75 0.76 7.65
CA TYR A 62 -12.31 -0.36 6.89
C TYR A 62 -13.74 -0.09 6.44
N GLU A 63 -14.39 0.94 6.99
CA GLU A 63 -15.73 1.33 6.57
C GLU A 63 -15.71 1.82 5.10
N PRO A 64 -16.43 1.16 4.18
CA PRO A 64 -16.49 1.59 2.80
C PRO A 64 -17.16 2.96 2.70
N ILE A 65 -16.82 3.73 1.67
CA ILE A 65 -17.57 4.97 1.41
C ILE A 65 -18.97 4.56 0.96
N ALA A 66 -19.99 5.04 1.68
CA ALA A 66 -21.37 4.82 1.31
C ALA A 66 -21.64 5.44 -0.07
N ILE A 67 -21.76 4.59 -1.09
CA ILE A 67 -22.21 5.00 -2.40
C ILE A 67 -23.74 4.98 -2.35
N GLU A 68 -24.37 6.14 -2.22
CA GLU A 68 -25.81 6.27 -2.45
C GLU A 68 -26.09 6.05 -3.95
N SER A 69 -26.13 4.79 -4.40
CA SER A 69 -26.48 4.47 -5.77
C SER A 69 -27.99 4.72 -5.97
N ARG A 70 -28.34 5.87 -6.53
CA ARG A 70 -29.77 6.19 -6.81
C ARG A 70 -30.34 5.43 -8.00
N GLU A 71 -29.50 4.81 -8.84
CA GLU A 71 -29.94 4.28 -10.15
C GLU A 71 -29.40 2.89 -10.51
N TYR A 72 -28.47 2.31 -9.73
CA TYR A 72 -27.88 0.99 -10.04
C TYR A 72 -27.93 0.06 -8.82
N THR A 73 -28.62 -1.07 -8.99
CA THR A 73 -28.58 -2.20 -8.06
C THR A 73 -27.65 -3.26 -8.65
N PRO A 74 -26.48 -3.52 -8.05
CA PRO A 74 -25.58 -4.56 -8.52
C PRO A 74 -26.29 -5.92 -8.55
N THR A 75 -26.23 -6.60 -9.70
CA THR A 75 -26.79 -7.96 -9.86
C THR A 75 -25.88 -9.05 -9.29
N GLN A 76 -24.65 -8.70 -8.90
CA GLN A 76 -23.66 -9.61 -8.36
C GLN A 76 -23.13 -9.05 -7.04
N ALA A 77 -22.85 -9.94 -6.09
CA ALA A 77 -22.20 -9.55 -4.84
C ALA A 77 -20.80 -9.02 -5.16
N ASP A 78 -20.48 -7.84 -4.64
CA ASP A 78 -19.14 -7.26 -4.70
C ASP A 78 -18.33 -7.78 -3.51
N ASP A 79 -17.30 -8.58 -3.81
CA ASP A 79 -16.35 -9.14 -2.85
C ASP A 79 -15.11 -8.24 -2.69
N THR A 80 -15.15 -7.03 -3.23
CA THR A 80 -14.12 -6.01 -3.05
C THR A 80 -14.21 -5.40 -1.66
N SER A 81 -13.09 -5.41 -0.95
CA SER A 81 -12.90 -4.72 0.31
C SER A 81 -12.23 -3.36 0.08
N GLN A 82 -12.77 -2.32 0.71
CA GLN A 82 -12.18 -0.99 0.72
C GLN A 82 -11.37 -0.79 2.00
N VAL A 83 -10.17 -0.23 1.88
CA VAL A 83 -9.33 0.19 3.00
C VAL A 83 -8.88 1.62 2.75
N PHE A 84 -9.17 2.51 3.68
CA PHE A 84 -8.56 3.82 3.70
C PHE A 84 -7.34 3.82 4.61
N PHE A 85 -6.26 4.50 4.22
CA PHE A 85 -5.09 4.69 5.09
C PHE A 85 -4.31 5.95 4.69
N THR A 86 -3.36 6.34 5.53
CA THR A 86 -2.49 7.48 5.25
C THR A 86 -1.02 7.09 5.19
N THR A 87 -0.25 7.84 4.41
CA THR A 87 1.22 7.79 4.44
C THR A 87 1.80 9.18 4.66
N LEU A 88 2.99 9.23 5.24
CA LEU A 88 3.79 10.44 5.39
C LEU A 88 5.03 10.32 4.51
N GLU A 89 5.15 11.20 3.52
CA GLU A 89 6.30 11.31 2.64
C GLU A 89 7.17 12.49 3.06
N ARG A 90 8.49 12.34 2.93
CA ARG A 90 9.45 13.45 3.02
C ARG A 90 10.15 13.63 1.69
N GLN A 91 10.11 14.85 1.18
CA GLN A 91 10.82 15.27 -0.03
C GLN A 91 11.91 16.28 0.32
N TYR A 92 12.96 16.34 -0.51
CA TYR A 92 14.05 17.30 -0.36
C TYR A 92 14.10 18.26 -1.55
N ILE A 93 13.47 19.42 -1.40
CA ILE A 93 13.38 20.45 -2.45
C ILE A 93 14.36 21.58 -2.11
N ALA A 94 15.29 21.88 -3.01
CA ALA A 94 16.26 22.98 -2.85
C ALA A 94 17.05 22.99 -1.52
N GLY A 95 17.26 21.81 -0.91
CA GLY A 95 17.96 21.66 0.37
C GLY A 95 17.06 21.76 1.61
N GLU A 96 15.76 22.00 1.43
CA GLU A 96 14.77 22.00 2.50
C GLU A 96 13.97 20.69 2.51
N SER A 97 13.58 20.24 3.70
CA SER A 97 12.72 19.07 3.86
C SER A 97 11.26 19.48 3.91
N VAL A 98 10.46 19.00 2.96
CA VAL A 98 9.00 19.14 2.94
C VAL A 98 8.37 17.80 3.33
N GLN A 99 7.31 17.83 4.13
CA GLN A 99 6.55 16.64 4.48
C GLN A 99 5.17 16.71 3.84
N LEU A 100 4.77 15.63 3.18
CA LEU A 100 3.48 15.52 2.51
C LEU A 100 2.71 14.37 3.14
N GLN A 101 1.47 14.64 3.54
CA GLN A 101 0.56 13.59 3.97
C GLN A 101 -0.27 13.14 2.78
N HIS A 102 -0.25 11.84 2.49
CA HIS A 102 -1.06 11.24 1.44
C HIS A 102 -2.20 10.44 2.05
N PHE A 103 -3.34 10.49 1.38
CA PHE A 103 -4.54 9.74 1.69
C PHE A 103 -4.77 8.73 0.58
N HIS A 104 -5.08 7.49 0.94
CA HIS A 104 -5.21 6.40 0.00
C HIS A 104 -6.52 5.66 0.20
N TRP A 105 -7.22 5.40 -0.90
CA TRP A 105 -8.36 4.49 -0.96
C TRP A 105 -7.92 3.26 -1.74
N LEU A 106 -7.75 2.15 -1.04
CA LEU A 106 -7.29 0.89 -1.58
C LEU A 106 -8.45 -0.08 -1.71
N PHE A 107 -8.56 -0.69 -2.88
CA PHE A 107 -9.57 -1.70 -3.18
C PHE A 107 -8.87 -3.04 -3.38
N LEU A 108 -9.15 -3.99 -2.50
CA LEU A 108 -8.59 -5.33 -2.53
C LEU A 108 -9.70 -6.35 -2.79
N THR A 109 -9.36 -7.43 -3.49
CA THR A 109 -10.25 -8.60 -3.61
C THR A 109 -9.49 -9.85 -3.18
N GLN A 110 -10.18 -10.76 -2.51
CA GLN A 110 -9.62 -12.04 -2.12
C GLN A 110 -9.84 -13.08 -3.22
N THR A 111 -8.75 -13.68 -3.70
CA THR A 111 -8.81 -14.76 -4.71
C THR A 111 -8.39 -16.09 -4.10
N SER A 112 -8.54 -17.19 -4.86
CA SER A 112 -8.00 -18.50 -4.48
C SER A 112 -6.49 -18.50 -4.20
N ASN A 113 -5.78 -17.53 -4.75
CA ASN A 113 -4.33 -17.38 -4.61
C ASN A 113 -3.94 -16.26 -3.63
N GLY A 114 -4.91 -15.75 -2.85
CA GLY A 114 -4.73 -14.66 -1.89
C GLY A 114 -5.21 -13.29 -2.38
N TRP A 115 -4.93 -12.27 -1.58
CA TRP A 115 -5.34 -10.90 -1.79
C TRP A 115 -4.70 -10.23 -3.02
N ARG A 116 -5.50 -9.46 -3.77
CA ARG A 116 -5.04 -8.71 -4.94
C ARG A 116 -5.54 -7.28 -4.91
N LEU A 117 -4.67 -6.35 -5.32
CA LEU A 117 -5.03 -4.95 -5.56
C LEU A 117 -5.84 -4.84 -6.86
N VAL A 118 -7.07 -4.34 -6.73
CA VAL A 118 -7.97 -4.02 -7.84
C VAL A 118 -7.68 -2.60 -8.34
N LEU A 119 -7.82 -1.63 -7.46
CA LEU A 119 -7.73 -0.20 -7.75
C LEU A 119 -7.16 0.54 -6.55
N MET A 120 -6.56 1.71 -6.79
CA MET A 120 -6.17 2.64 -5.74
C MET A 120 -6.38 4.08 -6.19
N PHE A 121 -6.95 4.90 -5.31
CA PHE A 121 -6.96 6.35 -5.47
C PHE A 121 -6.08 7.00 -4.41
N SER A 122 -5.55 8.18 -4.71
CA SER A 122 -4.81 8.95 -3.73
C SER A 122 -5.04 10.45 -3.84
N ALA A 123 -4.99 11.11 -2.71
CA ALA A 123 -5.02 12.57 -2.57
C ALA A 123 -3.84 13.01 -1.70
N ILE A 124 -3.40 14.25 -1.90
CA ILE A 124 -2.34 14.88 -1.10
C ILE A 124 -3.01 15.90 -0.18
N GLY A 125 -2.77 15.79 1.12
CA GLY A 125 -3.20 16.78 2.10
C GLY A 125 -2.34 18.03 2.05
N GLY A 126 -2.94 19.17 2.41
CA GLY A 126 -2.14 20.36 2.70
C GLY A 126 -1.52 20.30 4.10
N ASP A 127 -0.56 21.19 4.35
CA ASP A 127 0.26 21.22 5.57
C ASP A 127 -0.50 21.67 6.85
N SER A 128 -1.80 21.96 6.73
CA SER A 128 -2.66 22.45 7.82
C SER A 128 -4.00 21.68 7.81
N PRO A 129 -4.65 21.47 8.97
CA PRO A 129 -5.98 20.86 9.05
C PRO A 129 -7.05 21.55 8.18
N ASP A 130 -6.90 22.86 7.95
CA ASP A 130 -7.82 23.67 7.12
C ASP A 130 -7.40 23.71 5.64
N ALA A 131 -6.25 23.14 5.29
CA ALA A 131 -5.78 23.12 3.91
C ALA A 131 -6.52 22.03 3.13
N LEU A 132 -7.12 22.43 2.01
CA LEU A 132 -7.84 21.51 1.14
C LEU A 132 -6.89 20.44 0.60
N SER A 133 -7.33 19.18 0.68
CA SER A 133 -6.66 18.10 -0.03
C SER A 133 -6.87 18.25 -1.54
N THR A 134 -5.91 17.76 -2.31
CA THR A 134 -6.10 17.63 -3.75
C THR A 134 -7.26 16.67 -4.05
N PRO A 135 -7.95 16.83 -5.19
CA PRO A 135 -8.91 15.84 -5.63
C PRO A 135 -8.25 14.46 -5.73
N PRO A 136 -8.91 13.38 -5.28
CA PRO A 136 -8.39 12.03 -5.45
C PRO A 136 -8.14 11.69 -6.92
N GLN A 137 -6.97 11.12 -7.21
CA GLN A 137 -6.58 10.68 -8.55
C GLN A 137 -6.25 9.18 -8.55
N ASP A 138 -6.44 8.52 -9.69
CA ASP A 138 -6.05 7.11 -9.85
C ASP A 138 -4.54 6.97 -9.65
N SER A 139 -4.16 6.16 -8.68
CA SER A 139 -2.78 5.87 -8.29
C SER A 139 -2.48 4.37 -8.34
N SER A 140 -3.30 3.58 -9.05
CA SER A 140 -3.19 2.12 -9.18
C SER A 140 -1.88 1.64 -9.82
N GLN A 141 -1.18 2.55 -10.51
CA GLN A 141 0.15 2.35 -11.11
C GLN A 141 1.26 3.14 -10.38
N GLY A 142 0.93 3.82 -9.29
CA GLY A 142 1.89 4.60 -8.51
C GLY A 142 2.78 3.74 -7.60
N VAL A 143 3.80 4.37 -7.02
CA VAL A 143 4.78 3.74 -6.12
C VAL A 143 4.12 2.94 -5.00
N ILE A 144 3.14 3.54 -4.31
CA ILE A 144 2.44 2.90 -3.20
C ILE A 144 1.67 1.65 -3.68
N ALA A 145 0.97 1.72 -4.81
CA ALA A 145 0.23 0.57 -5.34
C ALA A 145 1.17 -0.56 -5.77
N GLN A 146 2.30 -0.22 -6.42
CA GLN A 146 3.31 -1.21 -6.78
C GLN A 146 3.96 -1.85 -5.54
N ALA A 147 4.24 -1.06 -4.50
CA ALA A 147 4.74 -1.54 -3.22
C ALA A 147 3.77 -2.53 -2.56
N ILE A 148 2.47 -2.20 -2.55
CA ILE A 148 1.41 -3.10 -2.04
C ILE A 148 1.37 -4.39 -2.85
N ARG A 149 1.39 -4.33 -4.20
CA ARG A 149 1.40 -5.54 -5.04
C ARG A 149 2.59 -6.44 -4.74
N LEU A 150 3.78 -5.86 -4.57
CA LEU A 150 4.98 -6.61 -4.20
C LEU A 150 4.87 -7.23 -2.80
N TRP A 151 4.36 -6.46 -1.83
CA TRP A 151 4.15 -6.96 -0.47
C TRP A 151 3.13 -8.10 -0.43
N LEU A 152 2.00 -7.98 -1.13
CA LEU A 152 0.98 -9.03 -1.22
C LEU A 152 1.54 -10.32 -1.83
N ARG A 153 2.37 -10.21 -2.86
CA ARG A 153 3.06 -11.35 -3.47
C ARG A 153 4.00 -12.03 -2.48
N ASP A 154 4.80 -11.25 -1.75
CA ASP A 154 5.77 -11.78 -0.80
C ASP A 154 5.06 -12.36 0.44
N CYS A 155 3.91 -11.79 0.85
CA CYS A 155 3.01 -12.33 1.88
C CYS A 155 2.48 -13.70 1.47
N GLN A 156 1.92 -13.83 0.27
CA GLN A 156 1.43 -15.11 -0.28
C GLN A 156 2.54 -16.18 -0.36
N ALA A 157 3.78 -15.77 -0.55
CA ALA A 157 4.96 -16.65 -0.55
C ALA A 157 5.52 -16.93 0.87
N GLY A 158 4.87 -16.43 1.92
CA GLY A 158 5.28 -16.59 3.31
C GLY A 158 6.60 -15.91 3.67
N SER A 159 6.98 -14.86 2.92
CA SER A 159 8.30 -14.22 2.96
C SER A 159 8.31 -12.82 3.61
N ILE A 160 7.23 -12.44 4.31
CA ILE A 160 7.15 -11.17 5.05
C ILE A 160 7.78 -11.30 6.44
N GLU A 161 8.02 -10.17 7.10
CA GLU A 161 8.53 -10.16 8.47
C GLU A 161 7.45 -10.65 9.44
N PRO A 162 7.78 -11.52 10.42
CA PRO A 162 6.84 -11.93 11.44
C PRO A 162 6.39 -10.71 12.28
N PRO A 163 5.16 -10.73 12.82
CA PRO A 163 4.75 -9.74 13.80
C PRO A 163 5.74 -9.72 14.98
N GLN A 164 6.13 -8.54 15.45
CA GLN A 164 6.92 -8.41 16.67
C GLN A 164 5.95 -8.46 17.85
N ASN A 165 6.13 -9.47 18.72
CA ASN A 165 5.36 -9.61 19.97
C ASN A 165 5.76 -8.55 21.00
#